data_AF-A0A5E4QRI9-F1
#
_entry.id   AF-A0A5E4QRI9-F1
#
_cell.length_a   1.000
_cell.length_b   1.000
_cell.length_c   1.000
_cell.angle_alpha   90.00
_cell.angle_beta   90.00
_cell.angle_gamma   90.00
#
_symmetry.space_group_name_H-M   'P 1'
#
loop_
_entity.id
_entity.type
_entity.pdbx_description
1 polymer ?
#
loop_
_entity_poly.entity_id
_entity_poly.type
_entity_poly.pdbx_seq_one_letter_code
_entity_poly.pdbx_strand_id
1 'polypeptide(L)'
;MSMQVENTEICEGCLSTDRKLTTIEQYYDLFLKIINEGTQIISTSKRLVMPHMCWECVAVLQNIHKFREKFKQANDYLNISN
;
A
#
# COMPACT_ATOMS: atom_id res chain seq x y z
N MET A 1 -25.46 16.62 3.47
CA MET A 1 -24.79 15.52 2.75
C MET A 1 -23.93 14.77 3.75
N SER A 2 -24.46 13.67 4.28
CA SER A 2 -23.78 12.87 5.30
C SER A 2 -22.75 11.98 4.59
N MET A 3 -21.47 12.15 4.95
CA MET A 3 -20.39 11.30 4.49
C MET A 3 -20.56 9.93 5.15
N GLN A 4 -21.06 8.94 4.41
CA GLN A 4 -21.07 7.56 4.86
C GLN A 4 -19.61 7.10 4.90
N VAL A 5 -19.05 7.01 6.10
CA VAL A 5 -17.81 6.28 6.35
C VAL A 5 -18.22 4.81 6.25
N GLU A 6 -18.00 4.18 5.09
CA GLU A 6 -18.04 2.73 5.00
C GLU A 6 -16.98 2.22 5.98
N ASN A 7 -17.42 1.71 7.13
CA ASN A 7 -16.58 0.86 7.97
C ASN A 7 -16.29 -0.38 7.13
N THR A 8 -15.18 -0.33 6.39
CA THR A 8 -14.66 -1.49 5.70
C THR A 8 -14.28 -2.47 6.79
N GLU A 9 -15.08 -3.52 6.95
CA GLU A 9 -14.77 -4.64 7.85
C GLU A 9 -13.78 -5.61 7.20
N ILE A 10 -13.38 -5.35 5.95
CA ILE A 10 -12.58 -6.23 5.11
C ILE A 10 -11.22 -5.58 4.86
N CYS A 11 -10.14 -6.30 5.15
CA CYS A 11 -8.79 -5.90 4.77
C CYS A 11 -8.66 -5.88 3.25
N GLU A 12 -8.32 -4.74 2.66
CA GLU A 12 -8.16 -4.60 1.20
C GLU A 12 -6.88 -5.28 0.67
N GLY A 13 -6.00 -5.76 1.53
CA GLY A 13 -4.81 -6.54 1.15
C GLY A 13 -5.01 -8.05 1.07
N CYS A 14 -5.74 -8.62 2.04
CA CYS A 14 -5.89 -10.08 2.17
C CYS A 14 -7.34 -10.56 2.27
N LEU A 15 -8.32 -9.65 2.21
CA LEU A 15 -9.75 -9.92 2.33
C LEU A 15 -10.20 -10.52 3.67
N SER A 16 -9.34 -10.49 4.70
CA SER A 16 -9.71 -10.91 6.06
C SER A 16 -10.77 -9.98 6.66
N THR A 17 -11.78 -10.55 7.30
CA THR A 17 -12.88 -9.84 7.99
C THR A 17 -12.74 -9.81 9.52
N ASP A 18 -11.79 -10.57 10.06
CA ASP A 18 -11.62 -10.83 11.49
C ASP A 18 -10.45 -10.03 12.11
N ARG A 19 -9.96 -9.01 11.41
CA ARG A 19 -8.80 -8.22 11.81
C ARG A 19 -9.16 -6.76 12.04
N LYS A 20 -8.50 -6.15 13.03
CA LYS A 20 -8.50 -4.69 13.17
C LYS A 20 -7.78 -4.09 11.97
N LEU A 21 -8.43 -3.11 11.33
CA LEU A 21 -7.88 -2.43 10.16
C LEU A 21 -7.33 -1.05 10.52
N THR A 22 -6.34 -0.62 9.76
CA THR A 22 -5.75 0.72 9.81
C THR A 22 -5.63 1.26 8.39
N THR A 23 -5.62 2.58 8.25
CA THR A 23 -5.27 3.23 6.99
C THR A 23 -3.78 3.08 6.71
N ILE A 24 -3.42 3.13 5.43
CA ILE A 24 -2.03 2.97 4.95
C ILE A 24 -1.50 4.22 4.24
N GLU A 25 -1.85 5.41 4.71
CA GLU A 25 -1.52 6.69 4.06
C GLU A 25 -0.03 6.79 3.65
N GLN A 26 0.88 6.47 4.57
CA GLN A 26 2.32 6.49 4.34
C GLN A 26 2.85 5.40 3.39
N TYR A 27 2.05 4.39 3.06
CA TYR A 27 2.40 3.30 2.14
C TYR A 27 1.47 3.25 0.92
N TYR A 28 0.61 4.25 0.75
CA TYR A 28 -0.43 4.25 -0.28
C TYR A 28 0.16 4.16 -1.70
N ASP A 29 1.17 4.96 -2.00
CA ASP A 29 1.85 4.92 -3.29
C ASP A 29 2.55 3.58 -3.55
N LEU A 30 3.08 2.95 -2.51
CA LEU A 30 3.71 1.63 -2.62
C LEU A 30 2.64 0.57 -2.90
N PHE A 31 1.52 0.62 -2.18
CA PHE A 31 0.38 -0.25 -2.40
C PHE A 31 -0.16 -0.12 -3.84
N LEU A 32 -0.37 1.12 -4.32
CA LEU A 32 -0.79 1.37 -5.69
C LEU A 32 0.17 0.78 -6.72
N LYS A 33 1.49 0.91 -6.52
CA LYS A 33 2.49 0.31 -7.42
C LYS A 33 2.37 -1.22 -7.43
N ILE A 34 2.24 -1.85 -6.27
CA ILE A 34 2.11 -3.31 -6.16
C ILE A 34 0.86 -3.82 -6.88
N ILE A 35 -0.30 -3.18 -6.70
CA ILE A 35 -1.55 -3.64 -7.32
C ILE A 35 -1.62 -3.29 -8.82
N ASN A 36 -1.11 -2.13 -9.23
CA ASN A 36 -1.12 -1.68 -10.63
C ASN A 36 -0.10 -2.45 -11.49
N GLU A 37 0.97 -2.97 -10.90
CA GLU A 37 1.92 -3.85 -11.62
C GLU A 37 1.27 -5.18 -12.05
N GLY A 38 0.19 -5.61 -11.39
CA GLY A 38 -0.54 -6.85 -11.72
C GLY A 38 -1.87 -6.66 -12.44
N THR A 39 -2.44 -5.46 -12.46
CA THR A 39 -3.76 -5.19 -13.03
C THR A 39 -3.76 -3.88 -13.79
N GLN A 40 -4.20 -3.89 -15.05
CA GLN A 40 -4.51 -2.65 -15.78
C GLN A 40 -5.76 -2.02 -15.14
N ILE A 41 -5.64 -1.45 -13.94
CA ILE A 41 -6.76 -0.78 -13.28
C ILE A 41 -7.09 0.45 -14.10
N ILE A 42 -8.15 0.31 -14.90
CA ILE A 42 -8.82 1.37 -15.62
C ILE A 42 -9.12 2.47 -14.60
N SER A 43 -8.54 3.65 -14.84
CA SER A 43 -8.88 4.89 -14.16
C SER A 43 -10.39 5.12 -14.30
N THR A 44 -11.14 4.58 -13.35
CA THR A 44 -12.54 4.90 -13.16
C THR A 44 -12.57 5.94 -12.07
N SER A 45 -13.23 7.05 -12.39
CA SER A 45 -13.39 8.31 -11.67
C SER A 45 -14.04 8.20 -10.28
N LYS A 46 -13.94 7.05 -9.60
CA LYS A 46 -14.31 6.91 -8.20
C LYS A 46 -13.22 7.52 -7.34
N ARG A 47 -13.62 8.41 -6.41
CA ARG A 47 -12.75 8.90 -5.34
C ARG A 47 -11.94 7.73 -4.80
N LEU A 48 -10.61 7.84 -4.87
CA LEU A 48 -9.71 6.88 -4.27
C LEU A 48 -9.95 6.92 -2.76
N VAL A 49 -10.73 5.98 -2.25
CA VAL A 49 -10.92 5.79 -0.81
C VAL A 49 -9.61 5.22 -0.28
N MET A 50 -9.11 5.76 0.83
CA MET A 50 -7.88 5.28 1.46
C MET A 50 -8.07 3.81 1.88
N PRO A 51 -7.20 2.89 1.44
CA PRO A 51 -7.31 1.49 1.80
C PRO A 51 -7.19 1.25 3.30
N HIS A 52 -8.04 0.35 3.80
CA HIS A 52 -7.97 -0.16 5.16
C HIS A 52 -7.38 -1.57 5.15
N MET A 53 -6.32 -1.79 5.92
CA MET A 53 -5.57 -3.04 5.92
C MET A 53 -5.33 -3.56 7.33
N CYS A 54 -5.23 -4.88 7.47
CA CYS A 54 -4.81 -5.52 8.71
C CYS A 54 -3.31 -5.34 8.96
N TRP A 55 -2.89 -5.52 10.23
CA TRP A 55 -1.50 -5.33 10.63
C TRP A 55 -0.53 -6.26 9.89
N GLU A 56 -0.94 -7.48 9.51
CA GLU A 56 -0.11 -8.41 8.72
C GLU A 56 0.22 -7.81 7.35
N CYS A 57 -0.78 -7.29 6.64
CA CYS A 57 -0.58 -6.67 5.34
C CYS A 57 0.24 -5.37 5.44
N VAL A 58 0.03 -4.57 6.50
CA VAL A 58 0.85 -3.38 6.75
C VAL A 58 2.32 -3.76 6.98
N ALA A 59 2.59 -4.84 7.71
CA ALA A 59 3.95 -5.33 7.94
C ALA A 59 4.62 -5.76 6.62
N VAL A 60 3.86 -6.34 5.68
CA VAL A 60 4.37 -6.64 4.33
C VAL A 60 4.77 -5.35 3.60
N LEU A 61 3.92 -4.33 3.57
CA LEU A 61 4.24 -3.03 2.95
C LEU A 61 5.47 -2.38 3.57
N GLN A 62 5.59 -2.43 4.91
CA GLN A 62 6.76 -1.94 5.63
C GLN A 62 8.05 -2.64 5.22
N ASN A 63 8.01 -3.97 5.07
CA ASN A 63 9.17 -4.75 4.68
C ASN A 63 9.59 -4.45 3.24
N ILE A 64 8.64 -4.31 2.33
CA ILE A 64 8.91 -3.91 0.94
C ILE A 64 9.52 -2.50 0.91
N HIS A 65 8.96 -1.55 1.66
CA HIS A 65 9.51 -0.19 1.75
C HIS A 65 10.97 -0.20 2.24
N LYS A 66 11.25 -0.90 3.36
CA LYS A 66 12.60 -1.02 3.90
C LYS A 66 13.56 -1.68 2.92
N PHE A 67 13.11 -2.69 2.18
CA PHE A 67 13.91 -3.33 1.15
C PHE A 67 14.27 -2.36 0.02
N ARG A 68 13.30 -1.58 -0.48
CA ARG A 68 13.53 -0.56 -1.52
C ARG A 68 14.56 0.49 -1.10
N GLU A 69 14.48 0.96 0.15
CA GLU A 69 15.46 1.92 0.69
C GLU A 69 16.86 1.33 0.76
N LYS A 70 17.00 0.09 1.25
CA LYS A 70 18.31 -0.60 1.27
C LYS A 70 18.87 -0.80 -0.14
N PHE A 71 18.02 -1.17 -1.09
CA PHE A 71 18.43 -1.32 -2.48
C PHE A 71 18.89 0.01 -3.10
N LYS A 72 18.14 1.08 -2.87
CA LYS A 72 18.51 2.43 -3.31
C LYS A 72 19.87 2.84 -2.74
N GLN A 73 20.07 2.68 -1.43
CA GLN A 73 21.35 2.97 -0.79
C GLN A 73 22.51 2.21 -1.45
N ALA A 74 22.34 0.89 -1.67
CA ALA A 74 23.35 0.08 -2.33
C ALA A 74 23.65 0.58 -3.76
N ASN A 75 22.62 0.93 -4.53
CA ASN A 75 22.78 1.47 -5.87
C ASN A 75 23.46 2.85 -5.88
N ASP A 76 23.14 3.72 -4.92
CA ASP A 76 23.77 5.03 -4.78
C ASP A 76 25.28 4.88 -4.48
N TYR A 77 25.66 3.94 -3.60
CA TYR A 77 27.07 3.61 -3.36
C TYR A 77 27.81 3.15 -4.61
N LEU A 78 27.17 2.34 -5.46
CA LEU A 78 27.78 1.86 -6.69
C LEU A 78 27.93 2.97 -7.75
N ASN A 79 26.96 3.88 -7.87
CA ASN A 79 26.98 4.94 -8.88
C ASN A 79 27.86 6.15 -8.51
N ILE A 80 28.19 6.35 -7.23
CA ILE A 80 29.18 7.36 -6.79
C ILE A 80 30.62 6.87 -7.00
N SER A 81 30.80 5.55 -7.17
CA SER A 81 32.12 4.90 -7.28
C SER A 81 32.63 4.75 -8.74
N ASN A 82 31.91 5.32 -9.72
CA ASN A 82 32.28 5.40 -11.14
C ASN A 82 32.43 6.86 -11.57
#